data_AF-A0A8B9E2I0-F1
#
_entry.id   AF-A0A8B9E2I0-F1
#
_cell.length_a   1.000
_cell.length_b   1.000
_cell.length_c   1.000
_cell.angle_alpha   90.00
_cell.angle_beta   90.00
_cell.angle_gamma   90.00
#
_symmetry.space_group_name_H-M   'P 1'
#
loop_
_entity.id
_entity.type
_entity.pdbx_description
1 polymer ?
#
loop_
_entity_poly.entity_id
_entity_poly.type
_entity_poly.pdbx_seq_one_letter_code
_entity_poly.pdbx_strand_id
1 'polypeptide(L)'
;SQTQVIHPKTQVIYPPSNSPQNPVILPPNSGNLPPNPGILPQNPSTLPQNPGNSPQNPDNLPPNPSNSPPNPSISSPIPRNSPQNPRNSPQNPGILPPNPGNLPQICIFYPKSRYFTQNPGNSPQFFFSPPPGGCRRWRRRRVVRVSATAPTAYSLVPCPGDCEGNVTIGCFVSDFFPEPVTISWVSNVAGDQVTFPAVQGSDSFYSASSQLTVPASSLQGNSFECKVNHAATSTSHTEVINGDDVCRVDPPEVKLLSYPTQEDPEKKVLLVCLIEGLEGSNAQVEWLVNGVVQNLEEDNYSCSGCSNKKATQWSQVNVSRQSWDQGAEFSCRVSHASLKEPIVKSISTYCTDDKTKLEVSILPPSLEDLYLSQNASITCVAANAPEDLKFSWSRSAGTALDVSSGEPEKQENGLYRLTSVLKVCAEEWNSGETFSCTVSGSELQVPIKKSVKKDLAVSVQAPSVYVFHPPAEELARQETATLTCLASGFRPRDILVTWTQQDRPVPSGSFSTFGPQEGDGGLFSVYSKLSVPASEWQRGDSFACVVGHEGIPLNFVQKSLDKSTASPERIMVVLGKEPELELEEDVTDLWTAVAFVILFLLSLCYSTGVTLFKVL
;
A
#
# COMPACT_ATOMS: atom_id res chain seq x y z
N SER A 1 21.60 71.60 31.02
CA SER A 1 21.50 71.52 29.55
C SER A 1 21.17 70.06 29.22
N GLN A 2 20.11 69.68 28.49
CA GLN A 2 19.53 70.27 27.25
C GLN A 2 20.57 70.32 26.12
N THR A 3 20.28 69.89 24.89
CA THR A 3 19.09 70.29 24.11
C THR A 3 18.63 69.23 23.08
N GLN A 4 17.30 68.95 23.06
CA GLN A 4 16.36 68.60 21.95
C GLN A 4 16.80 67.66 20.79
N VAL A 5 16.08 66.58 20.43
CA VAL A 5 14.66 66.39 19.97
C VAL A 5 14.44 66.65 18.46
N ILE A 6 13.84 65.68 17.74
CA ILE A 6 12.77 65.83 16.71
C ILE A 6 12.23 64.44 16.29
N HIS A 7 10.91 64.33 16.07
CA HIS A 7 10.23 63.19 15.41
C HIS A 7 9.62 63.64 14.07
N PRO A 8 9.55 62.73 13.08
CA PRO A 8 8.31 62.51 12.32
C PRO A 8 7.84 61.05 12.51
N LYS A 9 6.60 60.78 12.95
CA LYS A 9 5.29 60.87 12.26
C LYS A 9 4.97 59.67 11.34
N THR A 10 3.98 58.91 11.79
CA THR A 10 3.22 57.89 11.06
C THR A 10 2.60 58.46 9.77
N GLN A 11 2.48 57.63 8.73
CA GLN A 11 1.47 57.80 7.67
C GLN A 11 0.66 56.52 7.51
N VAL A 12 -0.64 56.68 7.33
CA VAL A 12 -1.61 55.63 6.98
C VAL A 12 -1.89 55.73 5.49
N ILE A 13 -1.91 54.60 4.79
CA ILE A 13 -2.30 54.54 3.38
C ILE A 13 -3.53 53.64 3.26
N TYR A 14 -4.64 54.23 2.82
CA TYR A 14 -5.86 53.50 2.44
C TYR A 14 -5.77 53.04 0.97
N PRO A 15 -6.43 51.94 0.59
CA PRO A 15 -6.51 51.52 -0.80
C PRO A 15 -7.38 52.50 -1.63
N PRO A 16 -7.01 52.80 -2.89
CA PRO A 16 -7.81 53.66 -3.75
C PRO A 16 -8.98 52.88 -4.37
N SER A 17 -10.19 53.42 -4.25
CA SER A 17 -11.31 53.09 -5.12
C SER A 17 -11.84 54.37 -5.79
N ASN A 18 -12.10 54.30 -7.10
CA ASN A 18 -13.26 54.93 -7.73
C ASN A 18 -13.36 54.59 -9.22
N SER A 19 -14.58 54.33 -9.66
CA SER A 19 -14.98 54.22 -11.08
C SER A 19 -15.50 55.58 -11.59
N PRO A 20 -15.79 55.71 -12.90
CA PRO A 20 -16.77 56.69 -13.37
C PRO A 20 -17.91 56.06 -14.19
N GLN A 21 -19.02 55.81 -13.48
CA GLN A 21 -20.43 56.09 -13.86
C GLN A 21 -21.12 55.51 -15.13
N ASN A 22 -22.40 55.21 -14.90
CA ASN A 22 -23.49 54.71 -15.77
C ASN A 22 -24.10 55.90 -16.62
N PRO A 23 -25.27 55.86 -17.33
CA PRO A 23 -26.37 54.87 -17.32
C PRO A 23 -27.09 54.51 -18.65
N VAL A 24 -27.83 53.39 -18.64
CA VAL A 24 -29.18 53.27 -19.26
C VAL A 24 -30.10 52.51 -18.28
N ILE A 25 -31.40 52.78 -18.30
CA ILE A 25 -32.43 52.27 -17.36
C ILE A 25 -33.63 51.75 -18.16
N LEU A 26 -34.28 50.66 -17.72
CA LEU A 26 -35.75 50.40 -17.68
C LEU A 26 -36.03 48.95 -17.16
N PRO A 27 -37.27 48.58 -16.73
CA PRO A 27 -37.46 47.97 -15.41
C PRO A 27 -38.14 46.56 -15.43
N PRO A 28 -38.34 45.90 -14.27
CA PRO A 28 -39.05 44.62 -14.21
C PRO A 28 -40.57 44.78 -14.39
N ASN A 29 -41.27 43.67 -14.65
CA ASN A 29 -42.74 43.65 -14.71
C ASN A 29 -43.33 42.49 -13.88
N SER A 30 -44.18 42.84 -12.93
CA SER A 30 -44.94 41.91 -12.06
C SER A 30 -46.39 41.80 -12.54
N GLY A 31 -47.04 40.64 -12.37
CA GLY A 31 -48.45 40.45 -12.71
C GLY A 31 -49.23 39.71 -11.62
N ASN A 32 -50.04 40.45 -10.85
CA ASN A 32 -50.92 39.90 -9.81
C ASN A 32 -52.40 39.97 -10.24
N LEU A 33 -53.12 38.83 -10.12
CA LEU A 33 -54.56 38.69 -9.78
C LEU A 33 -55.62 39.36 -10.71
N PRO A 34 -56.79 38.71 -10.93
CA PRO A 34 -57.91 38.81 -9.98
C PRO A 34 -58.71 37.49 -9.73
N PRO A 35 -59.70 37.45 -8.82
CA PRO A 35 -60.23 36.19 -8.26
C PRO A 35 -61.77 35.96 -8.35
N ASN A 36 -62.19 34.73 -7.96
CA ASN A 36 -63.55 34.33 -7.49
C ASN A 36 -64.69 34.26 -8.57
N PRO A 37 -65.89 33.68 -8.29
CA PRO A 37 -66.31 32.78 -7.19
C PRO A 37 -67.05 31.48 -7.66
N GLY A 38 -67.33 30.54 -6.74
CA GLY A 38 -68.20 29.37 -6.96
C GLY A 38 -68.63 28.69 -5.65
N ILE A 39 -69.86 28.14 -5.57
CA ILE A 39 -70.54 27.76 -4.29
C ILE A 39 -71.11 26.32 -4.33
N LEU A 40 -71.11 25.67 -3.14
CA LEU A 40 -71.87 24.52 -2.57
C LEU A 40 -73.17 24.00 -3.29
N PRO A 41 -73.77 22.80 -2.98
CA PRO A 41 -73.63 21.96 -1.75
C PRO A 41 -73.70 20.37 -1.88
N GLN A 42 -73.43 19.70 -0.74
CA GLN A 42 -74.07 18.49 -0.12
C GLN A 42 -74.43 17.16 -0.87
N ASN A 43 -73.78 16.05 -0.41
CA ASN A 43 -74.34 14.93 0.41
C ASN A 43 -75.41 13.94 -0.19
N PRO A 44 -75.92 12.88 0.52
CA PRO A 44 -75.35 11.50 0.59
C PRO A 44 -76.31 10.30 0.26
N SER A 45 -75.77 9.07 0.14
CA SER A 45 -76.46 7.75 0.27
C SER A 45 -75.43 6.60 0.44
N THR A 46 -75.27 5.86 1.56
CA THR A 46 -76.08 4.79 2.23
C THR A 46 -75.84 3.32 1.77
N LEU A 47 -75.51 2.46 2.76
CA LEU A 47 -75.31 0.98 2.76
C LEU A 47 -76.59 0.15 2.44
N PRO A 48 -76.51 -1.15 2.02
CA PRO A 48 -76.19 -2.35 2.86
C PRO A 48 -75.14 -3.31 2.22
N GLN A 49 -74.36 -4.16 2.90
CA GLN A 49 -74.58 -5.27 3.87
C GLN A 49 -75.15 -6.62 3.33
N ASN A 50 -74.24 -7.58 3.06
CA ASN A 50 -74.23 -9.05 3.43
C ASN A 50 -75.44 -10.00 3.12
N PRO A 51 -75.32 -11.35 3.31
CA PRO A 51 -74.17 -12.29 3.22
C PRO A 51 -74.49 -13.59 2.40
N GLY A 52 -73.60 -14.60 2.38
CA GLY A 52 -73.89 -15.96 1.85
C GLY A 52 -72.81 -17.02 2.17
N ASN A 53 -73.18 -18.29 2.41
CA ASN A 53 -72.34 -19.34 3.01
C ASN A 53 -72.01 -20.58 2.13
N SER A 54 -70.95 -21.27 2.57
CA SER A 54 -70.35 -22.60 2.24
C SER A 54 -71.27 -23.79 1.86
N PRO A 55 -70.71 -24.90 1.29
CA PRO A 55 -70.77 -26.20 1.99
C PRO A 55 -69.49 -27.11 1.91
N GLN A 56 -69.59 -28.41 2.27
CA GLN A 56 -68.51 -29.31 2.77
C GLN A 56 -68.84 -30.83 2.56
N ASN A 57 -67.96 -31.86 2.68
CA ASN A 57 -66.50 -31.95 2.96
C ASN A 57 -65.72 -33.20 2.38
N PRO A 58 -65.95 -34.50 2.75
CA PRO A 58 -64.82 -35.44 3.01
C PRO A 58 -64.86 -36.89 2.39
N ASP A 59 -63.95 -37.76 2.86
CA ASP A 59 -63.94 -39.26 2.92
C ASP A 59 -63.43 -40.12 1.72
N ASN A 60 -62.79 -41.32 1.85
CA ASN A 60 -61.82 -41.85 2.86
C ASN A 60 -61.15 -43.23 2.46
N LEU A 61 -59.80 -43.36 2.56
CA LEU A 61 -58.93 -44.59 2.74
C LEU A 61 -58.88 -45.74 1.63
N PRO A 62 -58.38 -46.99 1.87
CA PRO A 62 -57.00 -47.52 1.60
C PRO A 62 -56.96 -48.82 0.68
N PRO A 63 -55.94 -49.75 0.57
CA PRO A 63 -54.62 -49.95 1.24
C PRO A 63 -53.36 -50.37 0.37
N ASN A 64 -52.98 -51.68 0.28
CA ASN A 64 -51.64 -52.28 -0.07
C ASN A 64 -51.81 -53.82 -0.39
N PRO A 65 -50.83 -54.81 -0.46
CA PRO A 65 -49.32 -54.88 -0.50
C PRO A 65 -48.67 -55.95 -1.48
N SER A 66 -47.31 -56.13 -1.52
CA SER A 66 -46.59 -57.42 -1.81
C SER A 66 -45.04 -57.42 -1.56
N ASN A 67 -44.39 -58.60 -1.48
CA ASN A 67 -43.07 -58.87 -0.82
C ASN A 67 -41.96 -59.59 -1.66
N SER A 68 -40.79 -59.84 -1.03
CA SER A 68 -39.49 -60.46 -1.47
C SER A 68 -39.46 -62.04 -1.40
N PRO A 69 -38.34 -62.87 -1.39
CA PRO A 69 -37.01 -62.76 -0.70
C PRO A 69 -35.78 -63.44 -1.49
N PRO A 70 -34.71 -64.18 -0.98
CA PRO A 70 -33.32 -64.11 -1.56
C PRO A 70 -32.39 -65.41 -1.69
N ASN A 71 -31.13 -65.24 -2.19
CA ASN A 71 -29.88 -66.03 -1.94
C ASN A 71 -29.73 -67.49 -2.55
N PRO A 72 -28.62 -68.29 -2.44
CA PRO A 72 -27.25 -68.09 -1.87
C PRO A 72 -25.97 -68.73 -2.56
N SER A 73 -24.77 -68.35 -2.06
CA SER A 73 -23.55 -69.16 -1.70
C SER A 73 -22.44 -69.71 -2.67
N ILE A 74 -21.19 -69.28 -2.39
CA ILE A 74 -19.90 -70.02 -2.09
C ILE A 74 -19.13 -70.84 -3.18
N SER A 75 -17.84 -70.52 -3.41
CA SER A 75 -16.64 -71.43 -3.23
C SER A 75 -15.28 -70.83 -3.71
N SER A 76 -14.16 -71.44 -3.27
CA SER A 76 -12.73 -71.15 -3.61
C SER A 76 -11.94 -72.50 -3.66
N PRO A 77 -10.69 -72.68 -4.20
CA PRO A 77 -9.44 -71.96 -3.79
C PRO A 77 -8.29 -71.87 -4.86
N ILE A 78 -7.04 -71.69 -4.39
CA ILE A 78 -5.71 -71.50 -5.06
C ILE A 78 -4.87 -72.83 -5.06
N PRO A 79 -3.53 -72.93 -5.34
CA PRO A 79 -2.58 -72.24 -6.26
C PRO A 79 -1.57 -73.18 -7.02
N ARG A 80 -0.74 -72.68 -7.97
CA ARG A 80 0.75 -72.96 -8.04
C ARG A 80 1.60 -72.26 -9.14
N ASN A 81 2.68 -71.61 -8.67
CA ASN A 81 4.10 -71.51 -9.14
C ASN A 81 4.53 -71.65 -10.63
N SER A 82 5.15 -70.57 -11.16
CA SER A 82 6.59 -70.40 -11.55
C SER A 82 7.38 -71.45 -12.38
N PRO A 83 8.52 -71.11 -13.05
CA PRO A 83 9.13 -69.79 -13.39
C PRO A 83 9.58 -69.63 -14.87
N GLN A 84 9.98 -68.41 -15.29
CA GLN A 84 11.26 -68.05 -15.99
C GLN A 84 11.23 -66.62 -16.58
N ASN A 85 12.41 -66.03 -16.84
CA ASN A 85 12.62 -64.65 -17.34
C ASN A 85 13.93 -64.65 -18.17
N PRO A 86 14.00 -63.99 -19.35
CA PRO A 86 14.74 -62.72 -19.41
C PRO A 86 14.27 -61.68 -20.47
N ARG A 87 14.44 -60.38 -20.16
CA ARG A 87 14.71 -59.22 -21.07
C ARG A 87 13.71 -58.96 -22.23
N ASN A 88 12.98 -57.84 -22.29
CA ASN A 88 13.46 -56.45 -22.46
C ASN A 88 12.30 -55.42 -22.39
N SER A 89 12.59 -54.11 -22.58
CA SER A 89 11.68 -52.96 -22.41
C SER A 89 10.43 -52.90 -23.34
N PRO A 90 9.32 -52.27 -22.90
CA PRO A 90 8.07 -52.15 -23.66
C PRO A 90 7.86 -50.79 -24.38
N GLN A 91 7.03 -50.76 -25.43
CA GLN A 91 6.35 -49.56 -25.96
C GLN A 91 5.00 -49.89 -26.64
N ASN A 92 3.89 -49.52 -26.00
CA ASN A 92 2.53 -49.29 -26.58
C ASN A 92 1.85 -50.45 -27.38
N PRO A 93 0.57 -50.32 -27.83
CA PRO A 93 -0.42 -49.24 -27.65
C PRO A 93 -1.50 -49.55 -26.58
N GLY A 94 -2.29 -48.54 -26.19
CA GLY A 94 -3.32 -48.63 -25.14
C GLY A 94 -4.77 -48.40 -25.61
N ILE A 95 -5.71 -48.53 -24.67
CA ILE A 95 -7.15 -48.17 -24.72
C ILE A 95 -7.61 -47.91 -23.25
N LEU A 96 -8.66 -47.10 -23.06
CA LEU A 96 -9.28 -46.70 -21.78
C LEU A 96 -10.73 -47.22 -21.66
N PRO A 97 -11.41 -47.18 -20.49
CA PRO A 97 -10.98 -47.08 -19.08
C PRO A 97 -11.49 -48.34 -18.28
N PRO A 98 -11.84 -48.39 -16.96
CA PRO A 98 -12.60 -47.42 -16.13
C PRO A 98 -11.98 -46.99 -14.77
N ASN A 99 -12.37 -45.77 -14.37
CA ASN A 99 -12.51 -45.20 -13.01
C ASN A 99 -12.05 -45.99 -11.75
N PRO A 100 -11.19 -45.38 -10.90
CA PRO A 100 -11.26 -45.50 -9.45
C PRO A 100 -11.83 -44.21 -8.81
N GLY A 101 -12.90 -44.35 -8.03
CA GLY A 101 -13.44 -43.26 -7.22
C GLY A 101 -12.64 -43.04 -5.92
N ASN A 102 -12.93 -41.92 -5.24
CA ASN A 102 -12.47 -41.56 -3.89
C ASN A 102 -10.95 -41.41 -3.70
N LEU A 103 -10.44 -40.26 -4.15
CA LEU A 103 -9.37 -39.54 -3.46
C LEU A 103 -9.99 -38.26 -2.86
N PRO A 104 -9.67 -37.87 -1.61
CA PRO A 104 -10.14 -36.60 -1.05
C PRO A 104 -9.55 -35.44 -1.85
N GLN A 105 -10.32 -34.38 -2.05
CA GLN A 105 -9.84 -33.17 -2.72
C GLN A 105 -9.07 -32.30 -1.72
N ILE A 106 -7.89 -31.84 -2.14
CA ILE A 106 -7.10 -30.86 -1.38
C ILE A 106 -7.08 -29.56 -2.18
N CYS A 107 -7.53 -28.47 -1.56
CA CYS A 107 -7.77 -27.18 -2.21
C CYS A 107 -6.60 -26.22 -1.93
N ILE A 108 -5.86 -25.82 -2.97
CA ILE A 108 -4.76 -24.83 -2.84
C ILE A 108 -5.33 -23.41 -2.94
N PHE A 109 -5.20 -22.61 -1.88
CA PHE A 109 -5.55 -21.19 -1.87
C PHE A 109 -4.28 -20.31 -1.93
N TYR A 110 -4.17 -19.47 -2.97
CA TYR A 110 -3.06 -18.53 -3.15
C TYR A 110 -3.45 -17.09 -2.77
N PRO A 111 -2.88 -16.50 -1.71
CA PRO A 111 -3.01 -15.07 -1.46
C PRO A 111 -2.10 -14.25 -2.39
N LYS A 112 -2.71 -13.68 -3.43
CA LYS A 112 -2.23 -12.58 -4.31
C LYS A 112 -1.25 -12.90 -5.46
N SER A 113 -1.78 -12.71 -6.67
CA SER A 113 -1.13 -12.22 -7.90
C SER A 113 -0.20 -13.14 -8.73
N ARG A 114 -0.74 -13.70 -9.81
CA ARG A 114 -0.54 -13.25 -11.22
C ARG A 114 -1.33 -14.16 -12.18
N TYR A 115 -1.89 -13.60 -13.24
CA TYR A 115 -2.51 -14.38 -14.32
C TYR A 115 -1.47 -14.72 -15.40
N PHE A 116 -1.39 -15.98 -15.81
CA PHE A 116 -0.76 -16.41 -17.06
C PHE A 116 -1.67 -17.42 -17.77
N THR A 117 -2.27 -17.00 -18.89
CA THR A 117 -3.04 -17.87 -19.77
C THR A 117 -2.14 -18.49 -20.82
N GLN A 118 -1.95 -19.81 -20.81
CA GLN A 118 -1.36 -20.50 -21.96
C GLN A 118 -2.41 -20.64 -23.07
N ASN A 119 -2.07 -20.20 -24.28
CA ASN A 119 -2.77 -20.56 -25.51
C ASN A 119 -1.92 -21.58 -26.29
N PRO A 120 -2.47 -22.74 -26.68
CA PRO A 120 -1.70 -23.73 -27.44
C PRO A 120 -1.65 -23.38 -28.93
N GLY A 121 -0.44 -23.24 -29.51
CA GLY A 121 -0.29 -23.00 -30.95
C GLY A 121 1.15 -23.00 -31.47
N ASN A 122 1.37 -23.78 -32.53
CA ASN A 122 2.52 -23.75 -33.46
C ASN A 122 3.94 -24.02 -32.92
N SER A 123 4.35 -25.29 -32.93
CA SER A 123 5.76 -25.70 -32.96
C SER A 123 6.34 -25.61 -34.37
N PRO A 124 7.47 -24.93 -34.62
CA PRO A 124 8.26 -25.10 -35.85
C PRO A 124 9.22 -26.29 -35.72
N GLN A 125 9.18 -27.23 -36.66
CA GLN A 125 10.21 -28.28 -36.78
C GLN A 125 11.45 -27.73 -37.51
N PHE A 126 12.64 -28.17 -37.08
CA PHE A 126 13.89 -27.97 -37.82
C PHE A 126 14.56 -29.31 -38.11
N PHE A 127 14.77 -29.58 -39.40
CA PHE A 127 15.47 -30.78 -39.88
C PHE A 127 16.98 -30.63 -39.72
N PHE A 128 17.66 -31.70 -39.29
CA PHE A 128 19.12 -31.80 -39.40
C PHE A 128 19.52 -32.50 -40.71
N SER A 129 20.55 -31.97 -41.37
CA SER A 129 21.27 -32.65 -42.45
C SER A 129 22.70 -32.09 -42.54
N PRO A 130 23.76 -32.91 -42.34
CA PRO A 130 25.13 -32.43 -42.31
C PRO A 130 25.86 -32.59 -43.66
N PRO A 131 26.59 -31.57 -44.14
CA PRO A 131 27.64 -31.76 -45.13
C PRO A 131 28.96 -32.22 -44.46
N PRO A 132 29.80 -33.04 -45.12
CA PRO A 132 31.00 -33.62 -44.51
C PRO A 132 32.27 -32.77 -44.69
N GLY A 133 33.23 -32.94 -43.77
CA GLY A 133 34.66 -32.60 -43.97
C GLY A 133 35.17 -31.39 -43.16
N GLY A 134 36.00 -31.63 -42.14
CA GLY A 134 36.67 -30.54 -41.41
C GLY A 134 37.32 -30.93 -40.07
N CYS A 135 38.50 -31.55 -40.10
CA CYS A 135 39.25 -31.85 -38.87
C CYS A 135 39.75 -30.59 -38.17
N ARG A 136 39.17 -30.20 -37.02
CA ARG A 136 39.78 -29.22 -36.09
C ARG A 136 39.62 -29.62 -34.62
N ARG A 137 40.76 -29.98 -34.01
CA ARG A 137 41.13 -29.93 -32.57
C ARG A 137 40.04 -30.28 -31.54
N TRP A 138 40.24 -31.39 -30.83
CA TRP A 138 39.63 -31.67 -29.52
C TRP A 138 39.79 -30.47 -28.58
N ARG A 139 38.69 -29.77 -28.28
CA ARG A 139 38.62 -28.86 -27.12
C ARG A 139 38.25 -29.67 -25.88
N ARG A 140 38.78 -29.26 -24.72
CA ARG A 140 38.47 -29.89 -23.41
C ARG A 140 36.95 -29.97 -23.22
N ARG A 141 36.43 -31.12 -22.77
CA ARG A 141 35.01 -31.24 -22.40
C ARG A 141 34.70 -30.18 -21.33
N ARG A 142 33.79 -29.24 -21.63
CA ARG A 142 33.28 -28.28 -20.65
C ARG A 142 32.37 -29.06 -19.69
N VAL A 143 32.82 -29.29 -18.47
CA VAL A 143 31.96 -29.83 -17.41
C VAL A 143 30.97 -28.73 -17.06
N VAL A 144 29.73 -28.88 -17.54
CA VAL A 144 28.62 -28.04 -17.08
C VAL A 144 28.25 -28.54 -15.69
N ARG A 145 28.58 -27.76 -14.66
CA ARG A 145 27.98 -27.96 -13.33
C ARG A 145 26.55 -27.42 -13.42
N VAL A 146 25.57 -28.31 -13.33
CA VAL A 146 24.20 -27.91 -12.99
C VAL A 146 24.21 -27.53 -11.52
N SER A 147 23.63 -26.39 -11.15
CA SER A 147 23.52 -26.01 -9.74
C SER A 147 22.42 -26.83 -9.08
N ALA A 148 22.65 -27.27 -7.84
CA ALA A 148 21.56 -27.70 -6.99
C ALA A 148 20.69 -26.48 -6.63
N THR A 149 19.39 -26.70 -6.44
CA THR A 149 18.39 -25.70 -6.08
C THR A 149 17.56 -26.23 -4.92
N ALA A 150 17.31 -25.40 -3.91
CA ALA A 150 16.66 -25.81 -2.67
C ALA A 150 15.13 -25.82 -2.83
N PRO A 151 14.41 -26.75 -2.16
CA PRO A 151 12.96 -26.75 -2.16
C PRO A 151 12.36 -25.51 -1.52
N THR A 152 11.22 -25.07 -2.05
CA THR A 152 10.20 -24.36 -1.28
C THR A 152 9.16 -25.38 -0.78
N ALA A 153 8.50 -25.11 0.34
CA ALA A 153 7.50 -26.00 0.92
C ALA A 153 6.29 -25.21 1.44
N TYR A 154 5.12 -25.86 1.40
CA TYR A 154 3.82 -25.26 1.65
C TYR A 154 2.92 -26.22 2.40
N SER A 155 2.28 -25.74 3.46
CA SER A 155 1.21 -26.43 4.18
C SER A 155 -0.10 -26.49 3.36
N LEU A 156 -0.86 -27.58 3.51
CA LEU A 156 -2.16 -27.81 2.86
C LEU A 156 -3.21 -28.26 3.87
N VAL A 157 -4.43 -27.75 3.73
CA VAL A 157 -5.61 -28.03 4.58
C VAL A 157 -6.73 -28.69 3.78
N PRO A 158 -7.67 -29.42 4.42
CA PRO A 158 -8.85 -29.98 3.76
C PRO A 158 -9.74 -28.90 3.13
N CYS A 159 -10.51 -29.27 2.12
CA CYS A 159 -11.57 -28.40 1.59
C CYS A 159 -12.77 -28.32 2.59
N PRO A 160 -13.52 -27.21 2.64
CA PRO A 160 -14.64 -27.06 3.56
C PRO A 160 -15.69 -28.18 3.46
N GLY A 161 -16.03 -28.78 4.61
CA GLY A 161 -16.99 -29.88 4.73
C GLY A 161 -16.35 -31.25 5.02
N ASP A 162 -15.06 -31.45 4.75
CA ASP A 162 -14.35 -32.73 4.96
C ASP A 162 -13.69 -32.79 6.37
N CYS A 163 -14.45 -32.37 7.39
CA CYS A 163 -14.00 -32.21 8.78
C CYS A 163 -14.68 -33.18 9.78
N GLU A 164 -15.42 -34.18 9.28
CA GLU A 164 -16.03 -35.22 10.12
C GLU A 164 -15.21 -36.52 10.12
N GLY A 165 -15.02 -37.13 11.30
CA GLY A 165 -14.30 -38.39 11.42
C GLY A 165 -12.77 -38.23 11.33
N ASN A 166 -12.21 -38.46 10.14
CA ASN A 166 -10.76 -38.42 9.89
C ASN A 166 -10.43 -37.34 8.87
N VAL A 167 -9.50 -36.44 9.23
CA VAL A 167 -9.08 -35.29 8.43
C VAL A 167 -7.69 -35.52 7.88
N THR A 168 -7.49 -35.21 6.60
CA THR A 168 -6.17 -35.26 5.95
C THR A 168 -5.60 -33.86 5.77
N ILE A 169 -4.44 -33.61 6.37
CA ILE A 169 -3.61 -32.42 6.11
C ILE A 169 -2.44 -32.78 5.21
N GLY A 170 -1.88 -31.80 4.51
CA GLY A 170 -0.85 -32.04 3.50
C GLY A 170 0.33 -31.07 3.56
N CYS A 171 1.37 -31.43 2.82
CA CYS A 171 2.61 -30.69 2.69
C CYS A 171 3.12 -30.86 1.25
N PHE A 172 3.16 -29.77 0.49
CA PHE A 172 3.65 -29.72 -0.88
C PHE A 172 5.05 -29.12 -0.92
N VAL A 173 5.89 -29.59 -1.83
CA VAL A 173 7.29 -29.19 -1.97
C VAL A 173 7.59 -29.01 -3.44
N SER A 174 8.13 -27.86 -3.86
CA SER A 174 8.43 -27.54 -5.26
C SER A 174 9.83 -27.01 -5.50
N ASP A 175 10.18 -26.82 -6.77
CA ASP A 175 11.34 -26.08 -7.28
C ASP A 175 12.73 -26.66 -6.89
N PHE A 176 12.79 -27.89 -6.38
CA PHE A 176 14.05 -28.52 -5.97
C PHE A 176 14.76 -29.26 -7.11
N PHE A 177 16.09 -29.31 -7.02
CA PHE A 177 16.92 -30.12 -7.91
C PHE A 177 18.28 -30.45 -7.26
N PRO A 178 18.84 -31.66 -7.41
CA PRO A 178 18.23 -32.89 -7.95
C PRO A 178 17.49 -33.70 -6.87
N GLU A 179 16.75 -34.74 -7.27
CA GLU A 179 16.25 -35.75 -6.31
C GLU A 179 17.37 -36.40 -5.47
N PRO A 180 17.08 -36.88 -4.24
CA PRO A 180 15.77 -36.90 -3.56
C PRO A 180 15.60 -35.78 -2.52
N VAL A 181 14.33 -35.46 -2.22
CA VAL A 181 13.91 -34.74 -1.00
C VAL A 181 13.28 -35.72 -0.01
N THR A 182 13.51 -35.52 1.29
CA THR A 182 12.90 -36.33 2.36
C THR A 182 11.83 -35.52 3.07
N ILE A 183 10.59 -36.02 3.13
CA ILE A 183 9.47 -35.38 3.82
C ILE A 183 9.02 -36.27 4.99
N SER A 184 8.97 -35.70 6.19
CA SER A 184 8.66 -36.39 7.45
C SER A 184 7.81 -35.50 8.36
N TRP A 185 6.76 -36.05 8.96
CA TRP A 185 5.91 -35.32 9.90
C TRP A 185 6.37 -35.50 11.35
N VAL A 186 6.22 -34.45 12.16
CA VAL A 186 6.37 -34.49 13.62
C VAL A 186 5.10 -33.91 14.24
N SER A 187 4.43 -34.70 15.08
CA SER A 187 3.31 -34.24 15.89
C SER A 187 3.18 -35.13 17.14
N ASN A 188 2.36 -34.72 18.10
CA ASN A 188 2.01 -35.50 19.29
C ASN A 188 0.83 -36.46 19.06
N VAL A 189 0.28 -36.51 17.84
CA VAL A 189 -0.88 -37.31 17.46
C VAL A 189 -0.43 -38.46 16.54
N ALA A 190 -0.96 -39.67 16.76
CA ALA A 190 -0.75 -40.77 15.83
C ALA A 190 -1.66 -40.61 14.62
N GLY A 191 -1.09 -40.68 13.41
CA GLY A 191 -1.81 -40.56 12.15
C GLY A 191 -1.09 -41.26 11.00
N ASP A 192 -1.82 -41.58 9.94
CA ASP A 192 -1.30 -42.28 8.77
C ASP A 192 -0.59 -41.31 7.82
N GLN A 193 0.75 -41.42 7.72
CA GLN A 193 1.54 -40.66 6.74
C GLN A 193 1.61 -41.41 5.40
N VAL A 194 1.37 -40.68 4.31
CA VAL A 194 1.70 -41.10 2.94
C VAL A 194 2.58 -40.04 2.27
N THR A 195 3.66 -40.45 1.60
CA THR A 195 4.51 -39.56 0.81
C THR A 195 4.53 -40.06 -0.63
N PHE A 196 4.23 -39.16 -1.58
CA PHE A 196 4.14 -39.48 -3.00
C PHE A 196 5.50 -39.33 -3.69
N PRO A 197 5.79 -40.10 -4.77
CA PRO A 197 6.99 -39.91 -5.58
C PRO A 197 7.07 -38.49 -6.15
N ALA A 198 8.29 -37.98 -6.31
CA ALA A 198 8.50 -36.69 -6.96
C ALA A 198 8.16 -36.76 -8.46
N VAL A 199 7.69 -35.64 -9.00
CA VAL A 199 7.35 -35.45 -10.41
C VAL A 199 8.20 -34.31 -10.96
N GLN A 200 8.79 -34.49 -12.15
CA GLN A 200 9.59 -33.47 -12.80
C GLN A 200 8.70 -32.54 -13.65
N GLY A 201 8.89 -31.22 -13.49
CA GLY A 201 8.24 -30.18 -14.28
C GLY A 201 8.86 -29.98 -15.65
N SER A 202 8.19 -29.20 -16.51
CA SER A 202 8.69 -28.82 -17.85
C SER A 202 9.93 -27.93 -17.83
N ASP A 203 10.22 -27.34 -16.67
CA ASP A 203 11.40 -26.55 -16.31
C ASP A 203 12.60 -27.40 -15.85
N SER A 204 12.43 -28.72 -15.75
CA SER A 204 13.39 -29.71 -15.21
C SER A 204 13.58 -29.71 -13.68
N PHE A 205 12.83 -28.89 -12.93
CA PHE A 205 12.78 -28.98 -11.46
C PHE A 205 11.82 -30.09 -11.01
N TYR A 206 11.89 -30.46 -9.73
CA TYR A 206 11.06 -31.49 -9.14
C TYR A 206 10.06 -30.90 -8.15
N SER A 207 8.90 -31.55 -8.04
CA SER A 207 7.90 -31.30 -6.99
C SER A 207 7.44 -32.61 -6.37
N ALA A 208 7.13 -32.60 -5.07
CA ALA A 208 6.71 -33.76 -4.29
C ALA A 208 5.63 -33.36 -3.28
N SER A 209 4.94 -34.35 -2.70
CA SER A 209 3.95 -34.10 -1.64
C SER A 209 3.91 -35.21 -0.60
N SER A 210 3.50 -34.85 0.61
CA SER A 210 3.15 -35.78 1.68
C SER A 210 1.84 -35.36 2.32
N GLN A 211 1.09 -36.34 2.83
CA GLN A 211 -0.14 -36.15 3.58
C GLN A 211 -0.07 -36.91 4.91
N LEU A 212 -0.79 -36.41 5.90
CA LEU A 212 -0.97 -37.01 7.22
C LEU A 212 -2.46 -37.02 7.54
N THR A 213 -3.02 -38.20 7.85
CA THR A 213 -4.44 -38.35 8.20
C THR A 213 -4.58 -38.59 9.70
N VAL A 214 -5.40 -37.78 10.38
CA VAL A 214 -5.62 -37.79 11.84
C VAL A 214 -7.11 -37.65 12.19
N PRO A 215 -7.58 -38.13 13.35
CA PRO A 215 -8.96 -37.92 13.78
C PRO A 215 -9.29 -36.42 13.97
N ALA A 216 -10.45 -35.96 13.52
CA ALA A 216 -10.89 -34.56 13.63
C ALA A 216 -10.83 -34.03 15.07
N SER A 217 -11.21 -34.87 16.05
CA SER A 217 -11.17 -34.57 17.49
C SER A 217 -9.77 -34.39 18.06
N SER A 218 -8.71 -34.71 17.30
CA SER A 218 -7.31 -34.53 17.69
C SER A 218 -6.65 -33.29 17.08
N LEU A 219 -7.38 -32.48 16.32
CA LEU A 219 -6.86 -31.22 15.77
C LEU A 219 -6.75 -30.12 16.85
N GLN A 220 -7.79 -29.94 17.67
CA GLN A 220 -7.89 -28.84 18.63
C GLN A 220 -6.70 -28.85 19.63
N GLY A 221 -5.98 -27.72 19.72
CA GLY A 221 -4.84 -27.51 20.62
C GLY A 221 -3.55 -28.23 20.23
N ASN A 222 -3.51 -28.92 19.08
CA ASN A 222 -2.33 -29.66 18.61
C ASN A 222 -1.72 -29.03 17.35
N SER A 223 -0.44 -29.32 17.11
CA SER A 223 0.32 -28.79 15.98
C SER A 223 1.06 -29.89 15.23
N PHE A 224 1.15 -29.74 13.91
CA PHE A 224 1.70 -30.73 13.00
C PHE A 224 2.81 -30.09 12.16
N GLU A 225 4.05 -30.53 12.37
CA GLU A 225 5.22 -30.00 11.68
C GLU A 225 5.57 -30.89 10.48
N CYS A 226 5.54 -30.36 9.26
CA CYS A 226 6.11 -31.03 8.08
C CYS A 226 7.57 -30.61 7.90
N LYS A 227 8.50 -31.57 8.06
CA LYS A 227 9.94 -31.34 7.92
C LYS A 227 10.45 -31.87 6.58
N VAL A 228 11.07 -30.98 5.83
CA VAL A 228 11.51 -31.19 4.45
C VAL A 228 13.02 -31.03 4.39
N ASN A 229 13.74 -32.10 4.04
CA ASN A 229 15.20 -32.15 4.04
C ASN A 229 15.74 -32.47 2.63
N HIS A 230 16.60 -31.60 2.10
CA HIS A 230 17.19 -31.74 0.76
C HIS A 230 18.72 -31.80 0.85
N ALA A 231 19.27 -33.01 0.72
CA ALA A 231 20.70 -33.26 0.96
C ALA A 231 21.62 -32.51 -0.02
N ALA A 232 21.21 -32.34 -1.28
CA ALA A 232 22.04 -31.75 -2.32
C ALA A 232 22.34 -30.25 -2.12
N THR A 233 21.47 -29.52 -1.41
CA THR A 233 21.72 -28.13 -0.97
C THR A 233 22.00 -28.01 0.52
N SER A 234 21.96 -29.12 1.28
CA SER A 234 22.02 -29.15 2.75
C SER A 234 20.97 -28.26 3.44
N THR A 235 19.82 -28.04 2.79
CA THR A 235 18.73 -27.21 3.33
C THR A 235 17.67 -28.07 4.03
N SER A 236 17.18 -27.55 5.15
CA SER A 236 16.04 -28.09 5.90
C SER A 236 15.00 -26.98 6.05
N HIS A 237 13.73 -27.31 5.79
CA HIS A 237 12.58 -26.42 6.00
C HIS A 237 11.57 -27.11 6.91
N THR A 238 10.80 -26.34 7.69
CA THR A 238 9.73 -26.86 8.53
C THR A 238 8.49 -25.98 8.37
N GLU A 239 7.45 -26.55 7.76
CA GLU A 239 6.10 -25.97 7.76
C GLU A 239 5.36 -26.40 9.03
N VAL A 240 4.57 -25.50 9.63
CA VAL A 240 3.81 -25.77 10.86
C VAL A 240 2.33 -25.54 10.62
N ILE A 241 1.52 -26.58 10.82
CA ILE A 241 0.07 -26.54 10.70
C ILE A 241 -0.53 -26.51 12.11
N ASN A 242 -1.25 -25.43 12.43
CA ASN A 242 -2.00 -25.30 13.68
C ASN A 242 -3.37 -25.98 13.54
N GLY A 243 -3.65 -27.00 14.36
CA GLY A 243 -4.89 -27.78 14.25
C GLY A 243 -6.16 -26.96 14.50
N ASP A 244 -6.08 -25.90 15.30
CA ASP A 244 -7.20 -24.97 15.55
C ASP A 244 -7.68 -24.24 14.26
N ASP A 245 -6.82 -24.10 13.26
CA ASP A 245 -7.13 -23.40 12.00
C ASP A 245 -7.47 -24.37 10.84
N VAL A 246 -7.30 -25.69 11.02
CA VAL A 246 -7.51 -26.72 9.97
C VAL A 246 -8.97 -26.89 9.57
N CYS A 247 -9.90 -26.75 10.52
CA CYS A 247 -11.35 -26.96 10.32
C CYS A 247 -12.18 -25.73 10.70
N ARG A 248 -11.61 -24.54 10.50
CA ARG A 248 -12.24 -23.27 10.85
C ARG A 248 -13.29 -22.87 9.81
N VAL A 249 -14.56 -22.83 10.22
CA VAL A 249 -15.65 -22.26 9.40
C VAL A 249 -15.49 -20.74 9.35
N ASP A 250 -15.46 -20.17 8.14
CA ASP A 250 -15.46 -18.71 7.95
C ASP A 250 -16.77 -18.09 8.50
N PRO A 251 -16.69 -16.97 9.26
CA PRO A 251 -17.90 -16.29 9.73
C PRO A 251 -18.69 -15.70 8.56
N PRO A 252 -20.03 -15.69 8.61
CA PRO A 252 -20.87 -15.12 7.56
C PRO A 252 -20.59 -13.63 7.36
N GLU A 253 -20.56 -13.19 6.09
CA GLU A 253 -20.31 -11.80 5.73
C GLU A 253 -21.61 -11.00 5.79
N VAL A 254 -21.67 -9.98 6.64
CA VAL A 254 -22.84 -9.09 6.78
C VAL A 254 -22.58 -7.77 6.06
N LYS A 255 -23.42 -7.45 5.07
CA LYS A 255 -23.42 -6.20 4.30
C LYS A 255 -24.73 -5.45 4.57
N LEU A 256 -24.64 -4.17 4.91
CA LEU A 256 -25.82 -3.31 5.12
C LEU A 256 -25.88 -2.29 3.98
N LEU A 257 -27.00 -2.28 3.26
CA LEU A 257 -27.23 -1.49 2.05
C LEU A 257 -28.43 -0.55 2.27
N SER A 258 -28.45 0.58 1.58
CA SER A 258 -29.61 1.45 1.47
C SER A 258 -29.95 1.71 0.00
N TYR A 259 -31.23 1.78 -0.31
CA TYR A 259 -31.73 2.07 -1.65
C TYR A 259 -32.63 3.32 -1.61
N PRO A 260 -32.32 4.38 -2.37
CA PRO A 260 -33.25 5.48 -2.58
C PRO A 260 -34.39 4.99 -3.48
N THR A 261 -35.57 4.80 -2.91
CA THR A 261 -36.80 4.45 -3.62
C THR A 261 -37.18 5.58 -4.58
N GLN A 262 -36.90 5.38 -5.87
CA GLN A 262 -37.49 6.21 -6.91
C GLN A 262 -39.02 5.94 -6.92
N GLU A 263 -39.80 7.02 -6.90
CA GLU A 263 -41.27 7.02 -7.06
C GLU A 263 -42.13 6.46 -5.91
N ASP A 264 -41.63 6.39 -4.66
CA ASP A 264 -42.48 6.16 -3.48
C ASP A 264 -43.21 7.46 -3.03
N PRO A 265 -44.56 7.50 -3.01
CA PRO A 265 -45.32 8.65 -2.54
C PRO A 265 -45.20 8.93 -1.02
N GLU A 266 -44.83 7.93 -0.20
CA GLU A 266 -44.74 8.09 1.26
C GLU A 266 -43.39 8.60 1.77
N LYS A 267 -42.37 8.68 0.89
CA LYS A 267 -40.98 9.04 1.26
C LYS A 267 -40.42 8.12 2.36
N LYS A 268 -40.33 6.83 2.08
CA LYS A 268 -39.54 5.88 2.87
C LYS A 268 -38.13 5.72 2.28
N VAL A 269 -37.26 5.02 3.00
CA VAL A 269 -35.95 4.54 2.54
C VAL A 269 -35.90 3.05 2.85
N LEU A 270 -35.53 2.25 1.84
CA LEU A 270 -35.38 0.81 2.00
C LEU A 270 -33.96 0.50 2.49
N LEU A 271 -33.83 -0.11 3.66
CA LEU A 271 -32.58 -0.65 4.18
C LEU A 271 -32.60 -2.17 4.03
N VAL A 272 -31.49 -2.75 3.58
CA VAL A 272 -31.34 -4.19 3.34
C VAL A 272 -30.09 -4.70 4.04
N CYS A 273 -30.27 -5.56 5.04
CA CYS A 273 -29.20 -6.28 5.69
C CYS A 273 -29.03 -7.63 5.02
N LEU A 274 -27.98 -7.78 4.20
CA LEU A 274 -27.61 -8.98 3.47
C LEU A 274 -26.57 -9.79 4.26
N ILE A 275 -26.79 -11.09 4.36
CA ILE A 275 -25.96 -12.04 5.11
C ILE A 275 -25.57 -13.17 4.15
N GLU A 276 -24.29 -13.24 3.81
CA GLU A 276 -23.74 -14.21 2.86
C GLU A 276 -22.86 -15.26 3.56
N GLY A 277 -22.82 -16.47 3.01
CA GLY A 277 -21.95 -17.53 3.52
C GLY A 277 -22.49 -18.28 4.74
N LEU A 278 -23.80 -18.24 4.97
CA LEU A 278 -24.43 -19.01 6.05
C LEU A 278 -24.33 -20.51 5.79
N GLU A 279 -24.02 -21.25 6.85
CA GLU A 279 -23.99 -22.71 6.90
C GLU A 279 -24.92 -23.18 8.03
N GLY A 280 -25.72 -24.23 7.77
CA GLY A 280 -26.77 -24.66 8.68
C GLY A 280 -28.04 -23.81 8.58
N SER A 281 -28.51 -23.29 9.72
CA SER A 281 -29.77 -22.53 9.81
C SER A 281 -29.63 -21.07 9.41
N ASN A 282 -30.77 -20.41 9.14
CA ASN A 282 -30.86 -18.95 9.08
C ASN A 282 -30.35 -18.30 10.38
N ALA A 283 -29.86 -17.08 10.28
CA ALA A 283 -29.51 -16.20 11.39
C ALA A 283 -30.73 -15.43 11.91
N GLN A 284 -30.69 -15.04 13.18
CA GLN A 284 -31.60 -14.05 13.75
C GLN A 284 -31.10 -12.65 13.41
N VAL A 285 -32.00 -11.78 12.96
CA VAL A 285 -31.75 -10.36 12.74
C VAL A 285 -32.55 -9.54 13.75
N GLU A 286 -31.97 -8.43 14.20
CA GLU A 286 -32.65 -7.39 14.97
C GLU A 286 -32.24 -6.03 14.39
N TRP A 287 -33.20 -5.13 14.19
CA TRP A 287 -32.92 -3.75 13.78
C TRP A 287 -32.88 -2.80 14.99
N LEU A 288 -31.91 -1.88 14.95
CA LEU A 288 -31.73 -0.82 15.95
C LEU A 288 -31.80 0.55 15.29
N VAL A 289 -32.33 1.52 16.03
CA VAL A 289 -32.31 2.94 15.67
C VAL A 289 -31.60 3.69 16.80
N ASN A 290 -30.52 4.40 16.47
CA ASN A 290 -29.63 5.07 17.42
C ASN A 290 -29.16 4.15 18.57
N GLY A 291 -28.83 2.89 18.24
CA GLY A 291 -28.38 1.88 19.21
C GLY A 291 -29.47 1.24 20.09
N VAL A 292 -30.75 1.58 19.89
CA VAL A 292 -31.89 0.98 20.60
C VAL A 292 -32.66 0.05 19.66
N VAL A 293 -32.90 -1.21 20.07
CA VAL A 293 -33.71 -2.16 19.29
C VAL A 293 -35.11 -1.60 19.08
N GLN A 294 -35.61 -1.64 17.84
CA GLN A 294 -36.94 -1.16 17.46
C GLN A 294 -37.71 -2.23 16.70
N ASN A 295 -39.01 -2.33 16.98
CA ASN A 295 -39.93 -3.17 16.23
C ASN A 295 -40.29 -2.47 14.92
N LEU A 296 -39.43 -2.58 13.91
CA LEU A 296 -39.73 -2.20 12.54
C LEU A 296 -40.53 -3.31 11.84
N GLU A 297 -41.25 -2.97 10.78
CA GLU A 297 -41.87 -3.98 9.91
C GLU A 297 -40.76 -4.57 9.01
N GLU A 298 -40.40 -5.83 9.27
CA GLU A 298 -39.30 -6.54 8.61
C GLU A 298 -39.80 -7.54 7.54
N ASP A 299 -39.36 -7.36 6.30
CA ASP A 299 -39.48 -8.36 5.24
C ASP A 299 -38.22 -9.25 5.22
N ASN A 300 -38.34 -10.47 5.71
CA ASN A 300 -37.23 -11.42 5.88
C ASN A 300 -37.27 -12.53 4.81
N TYR A 301 -36.14 -12.74 4.11
CA TYR A 301 -36.00 -13.68 3.01
C TYR A 301 -34.74 -14.55 3.14
N SER A 302 -34.76 -15.78 2.61
CA SER A 302 -33.60 -16.67 2.59
C SER A 302 -33.55 -17.56 1.35
N CYS A 303 -32.36 -17.69 0.76
CA CYS A 303 -32.03 -18.58 -0.35
C CYS A 303 -31.00 -19.64 0.06
N SER A 304 -31.40 -20.90 0.07
CA SER A 304 -30.52 -22.05 0.24
C SER A 304 -29.80 -22.42 -1.06
N GLY A 305 -28.67 -21.77 -1.32
CA GLY A 305 -27.72 -22.15 -2.39
C GLY A 305 -27.43 -21.10 -3.47
N CYS A 306 -27.87 -19.84 -3.31
CA CYS A 306 -27.68 -18.80 -4.32
C CYS A 306 -26.21 -18.46 -4.65
N SER A 307 -25.33 -18.42 -3.63
CA SER A 307 -23.90 -18.07 -3.81
C SER A 307 -23.00 -19.26 -3.47
N ASN A 308 -22.36 -19.85 -4.48
CA ASN A 308 -21.34 -20.91 -4.33
C ASN A 308 -21.73 -22.07 -3.39
N LYS A 309 -23.00 -22.50 -3.44
CA LYS A 309 -23.65 -23.50 -2.55
C LYS A 309 -23.83 -23.10 -1.08
N LYS A 310 -23.30 -21.97 -0.60
CA LYS A 310 -23.63 -21.46 0.75
C LYS A 310 -25.02 -20.82 0.76
N ALA A 311 -25.63 -20.70 1.94
CA ALA A 311 -26.90 -20.02 2.09
C ALA A 311 -26.72 -18.50 2.18
N THR A 312 -27.73 -17.78 1.70
CA THR A 312 -27.79 -16.31 1.72
C THR A 312 -29.13 -15.90 2.32
N GLN A 313 -29.12 -14.98 3.27
CA GLN A 313 -30.32 -14.44 3.92
C GLN A 313 -30.30 -12.92 3.81
N TRP A 314 -31.46 -12.28 3.76
CA TRP A 314 -31.54 -10.84 3.97
C TRP A 314 -32.81 -10.41 4.70
N SER A 315 -32.67 -9.38 5.52
CA SER A 315 -33.76 -8.66 6.18
C SER A 315 -33.90 -7.29 5.52
N GLN A 316 -35.13 -6.83 5.29
CA GLN A 316 -35.42 -5.52 4.73
C GLN A 316 -36.37 -4.73 5.65
N VAL A 317 -36.11 -3.43 5.81
CA VAL A 317 -37.00 -2.52 6.55
C VAL A 317 -37.20 -1.21 5.80
N ASN A 318 -38.42 -0.67 5.87
CA ASN A 318 -38.75 0.64 5.33
C ASN A 318 -38.75 1.70 6.43
N VAL A 319 -37.81 2.64 6.38
CA VAL A 319 -37.63 3.69 7.39
C VAL A 319 -38.08 5.07 6.89
N SER A 320 -38.49 5.95 7.79
CA SER A 320 -38.93 7.31 7.42
C SER A 320 -37.77 8.12 6.83
N ARG A 321 -37.96 8.70 5.64
CA ARG A 321 -36.98 9.58 5.00
C ARG A 321 -36.63 10.79 5.86
N GLN A 322 -37.56 11.30 6.66
CA GLN A 322 -37.30 12.40 7.59
C GLN A 322 -36.29 12.00 8.69
N SER A 323 -36.44 10.80 9.27
CA SER A 323 -35.51 10.28 10.29
C SER A 323 -34.14 9.99 9.68
N TRP A 324 -34.14 9.42 8.47
CA TRP A 324 -32.94 9.19 7.66
C TRP A 324 -32.18 10.49 7.40
N ASP A 325 -32.80 11.49 6.77
CA ASP A 325 -32.14 12.77 6.40
C ASP A 325 -31.72 13.61 7.63
N GLN A 326 -32.32 13.37 8.79
CA GLN A 326 -31.89 13.95 10.07
C GLN A 326 -30.62 13.29 10.67
N GLY A 327 -30.13 12.21 10.07
CA GLY A 327 -28.90 11.52 10.51
C GLY A 327 -29.11 10.45 11.57
N ALA A 328 -30.32 9.88 11.71
CA ALA A 328 -30.52 8.73 12.58
C ALA A 328 -29.68 7.54 12.10
N GLU A 329 -28.97 6.90 13.03
CA GLU A 329 -28.18 5.70 12.78
C GLU A 329 -29.12 4.48 12.78
N PHE A 330 -29.13 3.73 11.69
CA PHE A 330 -29.86 2.47 11.59
C PHE A 330 -28.85 1.32 11.58
N SER A 331 -29.02 0.36 12.48
CA SER A 331 -28.13 -0.79 12.59
C SER A 331 -28.86 -2.11 12.41
N CYS A 332 -28.23 -3.04 11.70
CA CYS A 332 -28.61 -4.44 11.67
C CYS A 332 -27.69 -5.24 12.60
N ARG A 333 -28.28 -6.00 13.52
CA ARG A 333 -27.59 -6.91 14.45
C ARG A 333 -27.93 -8.35 14.08
N VAL A 334 -26.91 -9.15 13.79
CA VAL A 334 -27.02 -10.53 13.28
C VAL A 334 -26.46 -11.51 14.30
N SER A 335 -27.28 -12.48 14.71
CA SER A 335 -26.92 -13.55 15.65
C SER A 335 -27.08 -14.92 14.99
N HIS A 336 -26.06 -15.78 15.10
CA HIS A 336 -26.04 -17.10 14.46
C HIS A 336 -25.19 -18.08 15.29
N ALA A 337 -25.42 -19.39 15.15
CA ALA A 337 -24.72 -20.43 15.92
C ALA A 337 -23.21 -20.48 15.65
N SER A 338 -22.76 -20.06 14.46
CA SER A 338 -21.33 -19.97 14.10
C SER A 338 -20.64 -18.71 14.64
N LEU A 339 -21.36 -17.81 15.33
CA LEU A 339 -20.83 -16.55 15.85
C LEU A 339 -20.70 -16.60 17.38
N LYS A 340 -19.52 -16.23 17.90
CA LYS A 340 -19.29 -16.07 19.36
C LYS A 340 -19.93 -14.79 19.92
N GLU A 341 -20.01 -13.74 19.10
CA GLU A 341 -20.64 -12.46 19.40
C GLU A 341 -21.44 -12.00 18.17
N PRO A 342 -22.58 -11.30 18.34
CA PRO A 342 -23.41 -10.88 17.22
C PRO A 342 -22.75 -9.77 16.39
N ILE A 343 -22.79 -9.91 15.07
CA ILE A 343 -22.24 -8.91 14.14
C ILE A 343 -23.21 -7.74 14.07
N VAL A 344 -22.72 -6.51 14.29
CA VAL A 344 -23.50 -5.28 14.08
C VAL A 344 -22.92 -4.50 12.90
N LYS A 345 -23.79 -4.03 12.01
CA LYS A 345 -23.48 -3.06 10.94
C LYS A 345 -24.41 -1.86 11.07
N SER A 346 -23.88 -0.65 10.93
CA SER A 346 -24.64 0.61 10.97
C SER A 346 -24.60 1.32 9.61
N ILE A 347 -25.60 2.16 9.36
CA ILE A 347 -25.68 3.05 8.21
C ILE A 347 -26.52 4.31 8.57
N SER A 348 -26.22 5.46 7.95
CA SER A 348 -27.05 6.68 8.02
C SER A 348 -26.92 7.49 6.71
N THR A 349 -27.67 8.58 6.56
CA THR A 349 -27.50 9.55 5.44
C THR A 349 -26.08 10.10 5.35
N TYR A 350 -25.45 10.33 6.51
CA TYR A 350 -24.03 10.63 6.59
C TYR A 350 -23.28 9.29 6.58
N CYS A 351 -22.37 9.09 5.62
CA CYS A 351 -21.59 7.85 5.52
C CYS A 351 -20.81 7.62 6.83
N THR A 352 -21.21 6.64 7.63
CA THR A 352 -20.74 6.41 9.01
C THR A 352 -19.35 5.76 9.09
N ASP A 353 -18.48 6.01 8.10
CA ASP A 353 -17.06 5.64 8.14
C ASP A 353 -16.18 6.74 8.75
N ASP A 354 -16.70 7.96 8.91
CA ASP A 354 -16.13 8.95 9.82
C ASP A 354 -17.21 9.64 10.66
N LYS A 355 -17.23 9.35 11.96
CA LYS A 355 -17.57 10.42 12.92
C LYS A 355 -16.48 11.46 12.74
N THR A 356 -16.81 12.72 12.48
CA THR A 356 -15.84 13.83 12.36
C THR A 356 -15.14 14.05 13.70
N LYS A 357 -14.19 13.17 13.98
CA LYS A 357 -13.47 13.02 15.22
C LYS A 357 -12.39 14.09 15.24
N LEU A 358 -12.32 14.83 16.33
CA LEU A 358 -11.26 15.79 16.59
C LEU A 358 -9.90 15.12 16.39
N GLU A 359 -9.23 15.48 15.30
CA GLU A 359 -7.91 14.96 14.95
C GLU A 359 -6.86 15.99 15.35
N VAL A 360 -6.07 15.67 16.37
CA VAL A 360 -4.91 16.48 16.77
C VAL A 360 -3.65 15.84 16.22
N SER A 361 -2.98 16.53 15.29
CA SER A 361 -1.68 16.18 14.74
C SER A 361 -0.62 17.21 15.13
N ILE A 362 0.65 16.79 15.10
CA ILE A 362 1.80 17.66 15.34
C ILE A 362 2.82 17.39 14.23
N LEU A 363 3.21 18.45 13.54
CA LEU A 363 4.10 18.44 12.39
C LEU A 363 5.49 18.93 12.82
N PRO A 364 6.57 18.25 12.39
CA PRO A 364 7.93 18.75 12.58
C PRO A 364 8.17 20.05 11.78
N PRO A 365 9.26 20.78 12.03
CA PRO A 365 9.68 21.91 11.20
C PRO A 365 9.79 21.53 9.73
N SER A 366 9.57 22.50 8.83
CA SER A 366 9.86 22.29 7.42
C SER A 366 11.38 22.17 7.21
N LEU A 367 11.80 21.36 6.22
CA LEU A 367 13.23 21.22 5.89
C LEU A 367 13.81 22.51 5.29
N GLU A 368 12.95 23.40 4.78
CA GLU A 368 13.34 24.72 4.27
C GLU A 368 13.64 25.70 5.41
N ASP A 369 12.78 25.77 6.43
CA ASP A 369 13.05 26.52 7.67
C ASP A 369 14.33 26.00 8.34
N LEU A 370 14.44 24.68 8.49
CA LEU A 370 15.49 24.03 9.27
C LEU A 370 16.87 24.14 8.63
N TYR A 371 16.97 23.97 7.30
CA TYR A 371 18.25 23.91 6.60
C TYR A 371 18.65 25.22 5.90
N LEU A 372 17.70 26.05 5.46
CA LEU A 372 18.01 27.34 4.80
C LEU A 372 17.82 28.53 5.75
N SER A 373 16.73 28.56 6.52
CA SER A 373 16.42 29.69 7.42
C SER A 373 17.04 29.55 8.82
N GLN A 374 17.60 28.39 9.17
CA GLN A 374 18.13 28.05 10.50
C GLN A 374 17.10 28.23 11.65
N ASN A 375 15.81 28.12 11.33
CA ASN A 375 14.68 28.25 12.26
C ASN A 375 13.89 26.94 12.33
N ALA A 376 13.08 26.76 13.38
CA ALA A 376 12.23 25.58 13.53
C ALA A 376 10.80 25.97 13.97
N SER A 377 9.85 25.80 13.04
CA SER A 377 8.42 26.11 13.24
C SER A 377 7.62 24.81 13.44
N ILE A 378 7.36 24.43 14.68
CA ILE A 378 6.64 23.20 15.02
C ILE A 378 5.13 23.49 15.03
N THR A 379 4.36 22.79 14.20
CA THR A 379 2.95 23.14 13.94
C THR A 379 2.01 22.08 14.50
N CYS A 380 1.11 22.47 15.41
CA CYS A 380 0.04 21.62 15.93
C CYS A 380 -1.28 21.99 15.23
N VAL A 381 -1.95 20.99 14.66
CA VAL A 381 -3.21 21.16 13.92
C VAL A 381 -4.30 20.37 14.63
N ALA A 382 -5.45 21.01 14.85
CA ALA A 382 -6.68 20.36 15.28
C ALA A 382 -7.70 20.47 14.15
N ALA A 383 -8.00 19.37 13.47
CA ALA A 383 -9.05 19.28 12.45
C ALA A 383 -10.33 18.68 13.06
N ASN A 384 -11.50 18.97 12.46
CA ASN A 384 -12.81 18.60 13.02
C ASN A 384 -13.01 19.13 14.46
N ALA A 385 -12.61 20.37 14.72
CA ALA A 385 -12.60 20.99 16.05
C ALA A 385 -13.84 21.87 16.31
N PRO A 386 -14.30 21.95 17.58
CA PRO A 386 -15.15 23.05 18.05
C PRO A 386 -14.35 24.35 18.17
N GLU A 387 -15.05 25.49 18.16
CA GLU A 387 -14.45 26.84 18.12
C GLU A 387 -13.74 27.25 19.42
N ASP A 388 -14.10 26.66 20.57
CA ASP A 388 -13.62 27.05 21.90
C ASP A 388 -12.26 26.43 22.30
N LEU A 389 -11.69 25.61 21.42
CA LEU A 389 -10.55 24.74 21.68
C LEU A 389 -9.22 25.52 21.78
N LYS A 390 -8.50 25.27 22.87
CA LYS A 390 -7.28 25.97 23.29
C LYS A 390 -6.06 25.07 23.21
N PHE A 391 -4.99 25.64 22.66
CA PHE A 391 -3.65 25.06 22.60
C PHE A 391 -2.81 25.50 23.80
N SER A 392 -2.02 24.57 24.34
CA SER A 392 -0.99 24.82 25.34
C SER A 392 0.27 24.06 24.94
N TRP A 393 1.42 24.72 24.94
CA TRP A 393 2.70 24.11 24.58
C TRP A 393 3.54 23.82 25.83
N SER A 394 4.39 22.79 25.75
CA SER A 394 5.34 22.41 26.78
C SER A 394 6.58 21.77 26.14
N ARG A 395 7.75 21.94 26.77
CA ARG A 395 9.03 21.37 26.30
C ARG A 395 9.94 21.00 27.45
N SER A 396 10.88 20.09 27.23
CA SER A 396 11.73 19.50 28.29
C SER A 396 12.72 20.47 28.95
N ALA A 397 13.15 21.54 28.26
CA ALA A 397 14.09 22.53 28.80
C ALA A 397 13.44 23.58 29.72
N GLY A 398 12.10 23.67 29.75
CA GLY A 398 11.35 24.61 30.61
C GLY A 398 11.51 26.10 30.28
N THR A 399 12.25 26.44 29.24
CA THR A 399 12.47 27.81 28.73
C THR A 399 11.25 28.35 27.98
N ALA A 400 11.15 29.68 27.89
CA ALA A 400 10.03 30.39 27.27
C ALA A 400 9.77 29.96 25.82
N LEU A 401 8.54 30.20 25.36
CA LEU A 401 7.97 29.71 24.11
C LEU A 401 7.39 30.88 23.30
N ASP A 402 7.80 31.07 22.04
CA ASP A 402 7.08 31.94 21.09
C ASP A 402 5.99 31.12 20.41
N VAL A 403 4.73 31.44 20.69
CA VAL A 403 3.56 30.70 20.18
C VAL A 403 2.62 31.65 19.46
N SER A 404 2.38 31.37 18.19
CA SER A 404 1.38 32.05 17.37
C SER A 404 0.31 31.07 16.91
N SER A 405 -0.94 31.32 17.30
CA SER A 405 -2.11 30.59 16.78
C SER A 405 -2.75 31.35 15.63
N GLY A 406 -3.17 30.63 14.59
CA GLY A 406 -3.94 31.17 13.47
C GLY A 406 -5.42 31.33 13.81
N GLU A 407 -6.15 32.06 12.96
CA GLU A 407 -7.61 32.20 13.06
C GLU A 407 -8.32 30.87 12.70
N PRO A 408 -9.53 30.61 13.23
CA PRO A 408 -10.29 29.41 12.90
C PRO A 408 -10.68 29.31 11.42
N GLU A 409 -10.16 28.32 10.70
CA GLU A 409 -10.56 28.01 9.32
C GLU A 409 -11.81 27.13 9.34
N LYS A 410 -12.94 27.62 8.83
CA LYS A 410 -14.19 26.84 8.80
C LYS A 410 -14.17 25.83 7.64
N GLN A 411 -14.37 24.56 7.95
CA GLN A 411 -14.38 23.45 7.00
C GLN A 411 -15.78 23.22 6.41
N GLU A 412 -15.87 22.50 5.29
CA GLU A 412 -17.14 22.22 4.58
C GLU A 412 -18.14 21.42 5.43
N ASN A 413 -17.66 20.60 6.38
CA ASN A 413 -18.48 19.87 7.35
C ASN A 413 -19.04 20.75 8.48
N GLY A 414 -18.76 22.06 8.47
CA GLY A 414 -19.25 23.03 9.44
C GLY A 414 -18.40 23.18 10.72
N LEU A 415 -17.44 22.28 10.95
CA LEU A 415 -16.46 22.36 12.05
C LEU A 415 -15.28 23.27 11.67
N TYR A 416 -14.35 23.47 12.61
CA TYR A 416 -13.16 24.27 12.41
C TYR A 416 -11.88 23.45 12.29
N ARG A 417 -10.93 23.98 11.52
CA ARG A 417 -9.53 23.60 11.51
C ARG A 417 -8.74 24.71 12.21
N LEU A 418 -8.13 24.37 13.34
CA LEU A 418 -7.38 25.29 14.18
C LEU A 418 -5.89 24.95 14.11
N THR A 419 -5.03 25.96 14.04
CA THR A 419 -3.57 25.77 13.91
C THR A 419 -2.83 26.61 14.95
N SER A 420 -1.87 26.01 15.64
CA SER A 420 -0.95 26.69 16.55
C SER A 420 0.49 26.36 16.17
N VAL A 421 1.34 27.37 16.10
CA VAL A 421 2.75 27.24 15.70
C VAL A 421 3.64 27.68 16.86
N LEU A 422 4.52 26.78 17.30
CA LEU A 422 5.62 27.08 18.22
C LEU A 422 6.89 27.36 17.40
N LYS A 423 7.51 28.52 17.62
CA LYS A 423 8.79 28.87 17.01
C LYS A 423 9.94 28.64 18.00
N VAL A 424 10.97 27.95 17.53
CA VAL A 424 12.21 27.62 18.25
C VAL A 424 13.40 27.72 17.28
N CYS A 425 14.62 27.77 17.80
CA CYS A 425 15.82 27.78 16.96
C CYS A 425 16.12 26.38 16.39
N ALA A 426 16.83 26.30 15.25
CA ALA A 426 17.21 25.02 14.65
C ALA A 426 18.05 24.16 15.61
N GLU A 427 18.88 24.76 16.47
CA GLU A 427 19.71 24.07 17.47
C GLU A 427 18.85 23.39 18.55
N GLU A 428 17.77 24.03 18.99
CA GLU A 428 16.85 23.49 20.00
C GLU A 428 16.17 22.22 19.46
N TRP A 429 15.69 22.26 18.22
CA TRP A 429 15.18 21.07 17.51
C TRP A 429 16.26 20.00 17.30
N ASN A 430 17.44 20.40 16.82
CA ASN A 430 18.54 19.50 16.50
C ASN A 430 19.16 18.82 17.73
N SER A 431 18.95 19.37 18.93
CA SER A 431 19.37 18.76 20.20
C SER A 431 18.58 17.49 20.60
N GLY A 432 17.48 17.18 19.90
CA GLY A 432 16.56 16.10 20.26
C GLY A 432 15.58 16.47 21.38
N GLU A 433 15.41 17.77 21.67
CA GLU A 433 14.42 18.24 22.65
C GLU A 433 13.01 17.73 22.28
N THR A 434 12.21 17.34 23.28
CA THR A 434 10.83 16.91 23.09
C THR A 434 9.86 18.07 23.32
N PHE A 435 9.17 18.44 22.24
CA PHE A 435 8.13 19.47 22.22
C PHE A 435 6.76 18.79 22.25
N SER A 436 5.84 19.35 23.04
CA SER A 436 4.50 18.79 23.18
C SER A 436 3.42 19.86 23.09
N CYS A 437 2.52 19.68 22.12
CA CYS A 437 1.24 20.35 22.04
C CYS A 437 0.22 19.65 22.93
N THR A 438 -0.59 20.41 23.67
CA THR A 438 -1.72 19.92 24.45
C THR A 438 -2.97 20.71 24.07
N VAL A 439 -4.03 19.99 23.71
CA VAL A 439 -5.30 20.52 23.23
C VAL A 439 -6.37 20.30 24.29
N SER A 440 -7.14 21.33 24.61
CA SER A 440 -8.20 21.32 25.62
C SER A 440 -9.39 22.17 25.17
N GLY A 441 -10.61 21.76 25.52
CA GLY A 441 -11.85 22.45 25.16
C GLY A 441 -13.01 21.88 25.98
N SER A 442 -14.17 22.53 25.92
CA SER A 442 -15.33 22.18 26.76
C SER A 442 -15.87 20.76 26.51
N GLU A 443 -15.76 20.26 25.28
CA GLU A 443 -16.19 18.90 24.89
C GLU A 443 -15.17 17.79 25.20
N LEU A 444 -13.95 18.14 25.65
CA LEU A 444 -12.88 17.18 25.94
C LEU A 444 -12.86 16.77 27.42
N GLN A 445 -13.29 15.54 27.71
CA GLN A 445 -13.17 14.93 29.04
C GLN A 445 -11.71 14.81 29.54
N VAL A 446 -10.76 14.69 28.61
CA VAL A 446 -9.31 14.65 28.89
C VAL A 446 -8.57 15.46 27.82
N PRO A 447 -7.62 16.35 28.18
CA PRO A 447 -6.81 17.08 27.20
C PRO A 447 -5.97 16.13 26.31
N ILE A 448 -6.00 16.35 24.99
CA ILE A 448 -5.24 15.55 24.03
C ILE A 448 -3.80 16.08 23.96
N LYS A 449 -2.81 15.28 24.35
CA LYS A 449 -1.39 15.62 24.23
C LYS A 449 -0.74 14.90 23.05
N LYS A 450 -0.01 15.65 22.22
CA LYS A 450 0.82 15.15 21.11
C LYS A 450 2.24 15.68 21.27
N SER A 451 3.23 14.82 21.00
CA SER A 451 4.65 15.14 21.21
C SER A 451 5.46 14.82 19.96
N VAL A 452 6.50 15.60 19.73
CA VAL A 452 7.45 15.44 18.64
C VAL A 452 8.86 15.79 19.11
N LYS A 453 9.86 15.14 18.53
CA LYS A 453 11.29 15.41 18.72
C LYS A 453 12.04 14.98 17.46
N LYS A 454 13.27 15.45 17.27
CA LYS A 454 14.19 14.86 16.30
C LYS A 454 14.63 13.46 16.75
N ASP A 455 14.78 12.53 15.81
CA ASP A 455 15.47 11.26 16.09
C ASP A 455 16.99 11.44 15.96
N LEU A 456 17.73 10.98 16.97
CA LEU A 456 19.18 11.07 17.05
C LEU A 456 19.85 9.68 16.88
N ALA A 457 19.07 8.61 16.71
CA ALA A 457 19.59 7.25 16.56
C ALA A 457 20.12 6.94 15.15
N VAL A 458 19.89 7.81 14.17
CA VAL A 458 20.29 7.60 12.77
C VAL A 458 21.74 8.04 12.56
N SER A 459 22.55 7.15 11.96
CA SER A 459 23.93 7.47 11.60
C SER A 459 23.96 8.33 10.33
N VAL A 460 24.50 9.55 10.45
CA VAL A 460 24.44 10.59 9.41
C VAL A 460 25.50 10.38 8.32
N GLN A 461 25.18 10.78 7.08
CA GLN A 461 26.09 10.83 5.94
C GLN A 461 25.57 11.85 4.90
N ALA A 462 26.46 12.75 4.45
CA ALA A 462 26.13 13.80 3.51
C ALA A 462 25.84 13.28 2.07
N PRO A 463 24.96 13.94 1.31
CA PRO A 463 24.76 13.64 -0.11
C PRO A 463 25.93 14.12 -0.97
N SER A 464 26.37 13.26 -1.90
CA SER A 464 27.09 13.72 -3.09
C SER A 464 26.09 14.33 -4.06
N VAL A 465 26.24 15.63 -4.36
CA VAL A 465 25.30 16.41 -5.19
C VAL A 465 25.90 16.71 -6.57
N TYR A 466 25.24 16.20 -7.59
CA TYR A 466 25.57 16.36 -9.01
C TYR A 466 24.48 17.15 -9.72
N VAL A 467 24.86 17.97 -10.70
CA VAL A 467 23.93 18.68 -11.59
C VAL A 467 24.30 18.41 -13.04
N PHE A 468 23.29 18.24 -13.88
CA PHE A 468 23.42 17.82 -15.28
C PHE A 468 22.74 18.83 -16.20
N HIS A 469 23.45 19.21 -17.26
CA HIS A 469 22.96 20.03 -18.35
C HIS A 469 21.79 19.38 -19.10
N PRO A 470 20.94 20.16 -19.81
CA PRO A 470 19.87 19.62 -20.63
C PRO A 470 20.41 18.73 -21.76
N PRO A 471 19.75 17.61 -22.12
CA PRO A 471 20.15 16.77 -23.24
C PRO A 471 20.28 17.55 -24.56
N ALA A 472 21.29 17.22 -25.36
CA ALA A 472 21.52 17.88 -26.65
C ALA A 472 20.32 17.69 -27.61
N GLU A 473 19.64 16.56 -27.50
CA GLU A 473 18.44 16.19 -28.26
C GLU A 473 17.20 17.00 -27.87
N GLU A 474 17.15 17.52 -26.63
CA GLU A 474 16.10 18.45 -26.18
C GLU A 474 16.41 19.86 -26.69
N LEU A 475 17.65 20.33 -26.47
CA LEU A 475 18.10 21.66 -26.92
C LEU A 475 18.03 21.84 -28.44
N ALA A 476 18.16 20.75 -29.21
CA ALA A 476 17.96 20.74 -30.66
C ALA A 476 16.52 21.06 -31.09
N ARG A 477 15.52 20.88 -30.22
CA ARG A 477 14.11 21.25 -30.49
C ARG A 477 13.81 22.72 -30.21
N GLN A 478 14.62 23.37 -29.37
CA GLN A 478 14.47 24.77 -28.95
C GLN A 478 13.15 25.11 -28.23
N GLU A 479 12.46 24.09 -27.70
CA GLU A 479 11.21 24.22 -26.93
C GLU A 479 11.54 24.42 -25.44
N THR A 480 12.09 23.39 -24.79
CA THR A 480 12.44 23.35 -23.36
C THR A 480 13.92 23.03 -23.13
N ALA A 481 14.35 23.22 -21.88
CA ALA A 481 15.63 22.79 -21.36
C ALA A 481 15.41 22.18 -19.96
N THR A 482 15.66 20.88 -19.81
CA THR A 482 15.44 20.14 -18.57
C THR A 482 16.74 19.93 -17.80
N LEU A 483 16.92 20.73 -16.75
CA LEU A 483 18.04 20.67 -15.82
C LEU A 483 17.77 19.55 -14.80
N THR A 484 18.76 18.68 -14.55
CA THR A 484 18.61 17.59 -13.57
C THR A 484 19.61 17.72 -12.43
N CYS A 485 19.15 17.55 -11.20
CA CYS A 485 19.98 17.48 -9.99
C CYS A 485 19.83 16.11 -9.34
N LEU A 486 20.94 15.52 -8.87
CA LEU A 486 20.98 14.22 -8.19
C LEU A 486 21.75 14.37 -6.88
N ALA A 487 21.09 14.10 -5.76
CA ALA A 487 21.72 13.95 -4.45
C ALA A 487 21.72 12.45 -4.10
N SER A 488 22.89 11.87 -3.82
CA SER A 488 23.06 10.42 -3.70
C SER A 488 24.01 10.03 -2.58
N GLY A 489 23.76 8.89 -1.93
CA GLY A 489 24.64 8.32 -0.92
C GLY A 489 24.47 8.92 0.49
N PHE A 490 23.27 9.40 0.82
CA PHE A 490 22.99 10.10 2.08
C PHE A 490 22.12 9.30 3.06
N ARG A 491 22.13 9.71 4.33
CA ARG A 491 21.27 9.22 5.42
C ARG A 491 21.29 10.27 6.56
N PRO A 492 20.18 10.59 7.26
CA PRO A 492 18.83 10.02 7.16
C PRO A 492 18.14 10.33 5.83
N ARG A 493 16.95 9.78 5.65
CA ARG A 493 16.09 9.94 4.46
C ARG A 493 15.66 11.40 4.21
N ASP A 494 15.55 12.22 5.24
CA ASP A 494 14.99 13.57 5.12
C ASP A 494 15.98 14.53 4.46
N ILE A 495 15.57 15.07 3.31
CA ILE A 495 16.40 15.92 2.44
C ILE A 495 15.53 16.96 1.74
N LEU A 496 16.01 18.19 1.68
CA LEU A 496 15.44 19.27 0.87
C LEU A 496 16.12 19.27 -0.50
N VAL A 497 15.35 19.38 -1.58
CA VAL A 497 15.88 19.68 -2.93
C VAL A 497 14.97 20.72 -3.57
N THR A 498 15.52 21.92 -3.78
CA THR A 498 14.84 23.06 -4.41
C THR A 498 15.77 23.73 -5.44
N TRP A 499 15.26 24.70 -6.18
CA TRP A 499 15.98 25.37 -7.25
C TRP A 499 15.95 26.89 -7.15
N THR A 500 16.97 27.54 -7.70
CA THR A 500 17.03 28.98 -7.92
C THR A 500 17.33 29.30 -9.39
N GLN A 501 16.85 30.45 -9.86
CA GLN A 501 17.16 31.06 -11.16
C GLN A 501 17.63 32.50 -10.88
N GLN A 502 18.83 32.86 -11.34
CA GLN A 502 19.46 34.16 -11.05
C GLN A 502 19.41 34.51 -9.54
N ASP A 503 19.78 33.55 -8.69
CA ASP A 503 19.75 33.60 -7.22
C ASP A 503 18.39 33.91 -6.56
N ARG A 504 17.28 33.70 -7.29
CA ARG A 504 15.90 33.80 -6.77
C ARG A 504 15.25 32.41 -6.68
N PRO A 505 14.45 32.11 -5.64
CA PRO A 505 13.72 30.85 -5.53
C PRO A 505 12.81 30.59 -6.75
N VAL A 506 12.91 29.38 -7.30
CA VAL A 506 12.00 28.89 -8.35
C VAL A 506 10.74 28.33 -7.68
N PRO A 507 9.52 28.64 -8.16
CA PRO A 507 8.29 28.08 -7.61
C PRO A 507 8.27 26.54 -7.67
N SER A 508 7.76 25.90 -6.62
CA SER A 508 7.72 24.42 -6.50
C SER A 508 6.92 23.72 -7.59
N GLY A 509 6.00 24.40 -8.28
CA GLY A 509 5.29 23.87 -9.45
C GLY A 509 6.12 23.82 -10.75
N SER A 510 7.34 24.37 -10.77
CA SER A 510 8.22 24.41 -11.95
C SER A 510 9.25 23.28 -11.98
N PHE A 511 9.36 22.49 -10.92
CA PHE A 511 10.27 21.34 -10.85
C PHE A 511 9.62 20.12 -10.20
N SER A 512 10.07 18.93 -10.59
CA SER A 512 9.60 17.65 -10.06
C SER A 512 10.72 16.90 -9.36
N THR A 513 10.55 16.59 -8.08
CA THR A 513 11.52 15.83 -7.27
C THR A 513 11.04 14.40 -7.06
N PHE A 514 11.93 13.43 -7.29
CA PHE A 514 11.67 12.00 -7.37
C PHE A 514 12.57 11.24 -6.37
N GLY A 515 11.94 10.56 -5.41
CA GLY A 515 12.61 9.90 -4.29
C GLY A 515 12.20 10.52 -2.94
N PRO A 516 12.98 10.33 -1.87
CA PRO A 516 14.18 9.51 -1.80
C PRO A 516 13.88 8.03 -2.04
N GLN A 517 14.67 7.41 -2.92
CA GLN A 517 14.74 5.96 -3.11
C GLN A 517 15.85 5.39 -2.21
N GLU A 518 15.64 4.21 -1.65
CA GLU A 518 16.68 3.49 -0.89
C GLU A 518 17.45 2.56 -1.84
N GLY A 519 18.77 2.54 -1.72
CA GLY A 519 19.67 1.66 -2.47
C GLY A 519 20.42 0.68 -1.56
N ASP A 520 21.27 -0.15 -2.18
CA ASP A 520 22.08 -1.14 -1.47
C ASP A 520 22.89 -0.49 -0.33
N GLY A 521 22.86 -1.11 0.84
CA GLY A 521 23.52 -0.60 2.06
C GLY A 521 22.72 0.43 2.88
N GLY A 522 21.45 0.69 2.55
CA GLY A 522 20.59 1.60 3.33
C GLY A 522 20.93 3.08 3.14
N LEU A 523 21.48 3.43 1.97
CA LEU A 523 21.77 4.79 1.57
C LEU A 523 20.68 5.29 0.61
N PHE A 524 20.30 6.55 0.77
CA PHE A 524 19.26 7.18 -0.03
C PHE A 524 19.83 7.94 -1.23
N SER A 525 19.01 8.02 -2.29
CA SER A 525 19.23 8.84 -3.46
C SER A 525 17.92 9.53 -3.89
N VAL A 526 18.00 10.80 -4.27
CA VAL A 526 16.88 11.61 -4.76
C VAL A 526 17.34 12.42 -5.97
N TYR A 527 16.47 12.59 -6.96
CA TYR A 527 16.76 13.47 -8.09
C TYR A 527 15.63 14.47 -8.34
N SER A 528 15.96 15.66 -8.83
CA SER A 528 15.00 16.70 -9.17
C SER A 528 15.20 17.16 -10.61
N LYS A 529 14.11 17.47 -11.30
CA LYS A 529 14.11 17.97 -12.68
C LYS A 529 13.40 19.31 -12.75
N LEU A 530 14.12 20.34 -13.16
CA LEU A 530 13.60 21.68 -13.45
C LEU A 530 13.50 21.83 -14.98
N SER A 531 12.30 22.06 -15.49
CA SER A 531 12.07 22.30 -16.94
C SER A 531 11.80 23.78 -17.18
N VAL A 532 12.69 24.44 -17.92
CA VAL A 532 12.61 25.87 -18.25
C VAL A 532 12.49 26.09 -19.76
N PRO A 533 12.00 27.25 -20.23
CA PRO A 533 11.97 27.53 -21.66
C PRO A 533 13.39 27.56 -22.24
N ALA A 534 13.59 26.95 -23.42
CA ALA A 534 14.92 26.86 -24.01
C ALA A 534 15.56 28.24 -24.28
N SER A 535 14.74 29.28 -24.50
CA SER A 535 15.19 30.66 -24.67
C SER A 535 15.91 31.24 -23.44
N GLU A 536 15.59 30.79 -22.23
CA GLU A 536 16.21 31.28 -20.98
C GLU A 536 17.57 30.63 -20.77
N TRP A 537 17.64 29.32 -21.00
CA TRP A 537 18.90 28.59 -21.07
C TRP A 537 19.83 29.13 -22.17
N GLN A 538 19.31 29.39 -23.37
CA GLN A 538 20.09 29.89 -24.50
C GLN A 538 20.57 31.35 -24.30
N ARG A 539 19.83 32.16 -23.53
CA ARG A 539 20.21 33.50 -23.06
C ARG A 539 21.39 33.48 -22.09
N GLY A 540 21.66 32.35 -21.44
CA GLY A 540 22.74 32.21 -20.46
C GLY A 540 22.32 32.53 -19.03
N ASP A 541 21.04 32.34 -18.69
CA ASP A 541 20.58 32.39 -17.30
C ASP A 541 21.33 31.36 -16.44
N SER A 542 21.68 31.76 -15.22
CA SER A 542 22.20 30.87 -14.20
C SER A 542 21.05 30.22 -13.42
N PHE A 543 21.17 28.91 -13.23
CA PHE A 543 20.25 28.11 -12.41
C PHE A 543 21.08 27.39 -11.34
N ALA A 544 20.53 27.14 -10.16
CA ALA A 544 21.24 26.34 -9.17
C ALA A 544 20.31 25.41 -8.38
N CYS A 545 20.74 24.16 -8.25
CA CYS A 545 20.11 23.22 -7.33
C CYS A 545 20.61 23.51 -5.91
N VAL A 546 19.67 23.68 -4.97
CA VAL A 546 19.94 23.86 -3.54
C VAL A 546 19.48 22.60 -2.82
N VAL A 547 20.42 21.91 -2.18
CA VAL A 547 20.18 20.65 -1.47
C VAL A 547 20.46 20.86 0.01
N GLY A 548 19.44 20.67 0.86
CA GLY A 548 19.54 20.78 2.32
C GLY A 548 19.51 19.40 2.98
N HIS A 549 20.50 19.08 3.81
CA HIS A 549 20.65 17.82 4.52
C HIS A 549 21.58 17.99 5.73
N GLU A 550 21.24 17.37 6.86
CA GLU A 550 21.99 17.55 8.12
C GLU A 550 23.44 17.03 8.11
N GLY A 551 23.81 16.18 7.14
CA GLY A 551 25.19 15.74 6.96
C GLY A 551 26.09 16.80 6.32
N ILE A 552 25.52 17.87 5.76
CA ILE A 552 26.27 18.93 5.09
C ILE A 552 26.79 19.92 6.16
N PRO A 553 28.08 20.34 6.16
CA PRO A 553 28.65 21.21 7.20
C PRO A 553 28.02 22.59 7.43
N LEU A 554 27.09 23.02 6.57
CA LEU A 554 26.29 24.25 6.70
C LEU A 554 24.79 23.97 6.51
N ASN A 555 24.33 22.74 6.76
CA ASN A 555 23.00 22.19 6.47
C ASN A 555 22.56 22.22 4.99
N PHE A 556 23.19 22.98 4.10
CA PHE A 556 22.88 22.97 2.66
C PHE A 556 24.10 23.16 1.77
N VAL A 557 23.95 22.78 0.49
CA VAL A 557 24.90 23.04 -0.60
C VAL A 557 24.16 23.53 -1.84
N GLN A 558 24.75 24.51 -2.53
CA GLN A 558 24.26 25.02 -3.82
C GLN A 558 25.18 24.54 -4.95
N LYS A 559 24.60 24.04 -6.04
CA LYS A 559 25.30 23.65 -7.26
C LYS A 559 24.73 24.40 -8.46
N SER A 560 25.45 25.43 -8.89
CA SER A 560 25.09 26.28 -10.03
C SER A 560 25.42 25.63 -11.38
N LEU A 561 24.62 25.97 -12.39
CA LEU A 561 24.60 25.38 -13.72
C LEU A 561 24.17 26.47 -14.71
N ASP A 562 24.94 26.64 -15.79
CA ASP A 562 24.67 27.63 -16.83
C ASP A 562 25.25 27.13 -18.17
N LYS A 563 24.96 27.87 -19.25
CA LYS A 563 25.36 27.52 -20.60
C LYS A 563 26.89 27.57 -20.84
N SER A 564 27.66 28.29 -20.00
CA SER A 564 29.12 28.34 -20.07
C SER A 564 29.80 27.18 -19.31
N THR A 565 29.18 26.67 -18.24
CA THR A 565 29.67 25.46 -17.56
C THR A 565 29.45 24.17 -18.36
N ALA A 566 28.76 24.24 -19.50
CA ALA A 566 28.50 23.13 -20.42
C ALA A 566 29.68 22.74 -21.34
N SER A 567 30.92 23.13 -21.01
CA SER A 567 32.09 22.88 -21.86
C SER A 567 32.38 21.38 -22.03
N PRO A 568 32.35 20.82 -23.26
CA PRO A 568 32.28 19.38 -23.49
C PRO A 568 33.67 18.70 -23.47
N GLU A 569 34.34 18.70 -22.33
CA GLU A 569 35.69 18.10 -22.20
C GLU A 569 35.90 17.21 -20.95
N ARG A 570 34.85 16.95 -20.14
CA ARG A 570 34.90 16.02 -19.00
C ARG A 570 33.73 15.02 -18.93
N ILE A 571 33.41 14.39 -20.06
CA ILE A 571 32.65 13.13 -20.07
C ILE A 571 33.65 11.96 -20.00
N MET A 572 34.07 11.59 -18.78
CA MET A 572 34.82 10.36 -18.58
C MET A 572 33.83 9.18 -18.54
N VAL A 573 33.84 8.33 -19.57
CA VAL A 573 32.96 7.16 -19.64
C VAL A 573 33.49 6.07 -18.71
N VAL A 574 32.96 6.01 -17.48
CA VAL A 574 33.28 4.96 -16.51
C VAL A 574 32.57 3.65 -16.90
N LEU A 575 33.17 2.93 -17.84
CA LEU A 575 32.93 1.49 -17.99
C LEU A 575 33.80 0.75 -16.97
N GLY A 576 33.15 -0.09 -16.16
CA GLY A 576 33.68 -0.53 -14.88
C GLY A 576 35.02 -1.27 -14.93
N LYS A 577 35.98 -0.73 -14.17
CA LYS A 577 37.10 -1.47 -13.58
C LYS A 577 37.34 -0.89 -12.18
N GLU A 578 37.85 -1.71 -11.26
CA GLU A 578 38.12 -1.28 -9.88
C GLU A 578 39.20 -0.16 -9.84
N PRO A 579 39.12 0.79 -8.90
CA PRO A 579 40.09 1.87 -8.80
C PRO A 579 41.43 1.35 -8.29
N GLU A 580 42.41 1.28 -9.19
CA GLU A 580 43.82 1.29 -8.82
C GLU A 580 44.17 2.71 -8.33
N LEU A 581 44.95 2.83 -7.26
CA LEU A 581 45.21 4.09 -6.57
C LEU A 581 46.21 4.98 -7.35
N GLU A 582 45.71 5.72 -8.33
CA GLU A 582 46.43 6.86 -8.92
C GLU A 582 46.45 8.02 -7.90
N LEU A 583 47.63 8.23 -7.31
CA LEU A 583 47.95 9.34 -6.42
C LEU A 583 48.20 10.60 -7.26
N GLU A 584 47.86 11.79 -6.75
CA GLU A 584 47.99 13.07 -7.49
C GLU A 584 49.46 13.50 -7.73
N GLU A 585 50.12 12.94 -8.76
CA GLU A 585 51.40 13.44 -9.27
C GLU A 585 51.22 14.60 -10.27
N ASP A 586 50.76 15.77 -9.79
CA ASP A 586 50.74 17.00 -10.62
C ASP A 586 51.07 18.30 -9.83
N VAL A 587 51.51 18.17 -8.57
CA VAL A 587 51.92 19.31 -7.72
C VAL A 587 53.44 19.48 -7.68
N THR A 588 54.21 18.44 -8.00
CA THR A 588 55.68 18.45 -7.93
C THR A 588 56.32 19.37 -8.96
N ASP A 589 55.87 19.35 -10.22
CA ASP A 589 56.61 19.97 -11.32
C ASP A 589 56.47 21.51 -11.40
N LEU A 590 55.45 22.07 -10.74
CA LEU A 590 55.36 23.52 -10.55
C LEU A 590 56.41 24.03 -9.55
N TRP A 591 56.67 23.28 -8.46
CA TRP A 591 57.66 23.65 -7.46
C TRP A 591 59.10 23.41 -7.92
N THR A 592 59.38 22.40 -8.76
CA THR A 592 60.68 22.23 -9.43
C THR A 592 60.96 23.41 -10.36
N ALA A 593 60.00 23.80 -11.21
CA ALA A 593 60.13 24.94 -12.12
C ALA A 593 60.38 26.26 -11.36
N VAL A 594 59.61 26.54 -10.30
CA VAL A 594 59.81 27.73 -9.44
C VAL A 594 61.18 27.70 -8.76
N ALA A 595 61.64 26.55 -8.25
CA ALA A 595 62.96 26.42 -7.65
C ALA A 595 64.09 26.67 -8.66
N PHE A 596 63.98 26.16 -9.89
CA PHE A 596 64.95 26.44 -10.96
C PHE A 596 65.01 27.93 -11.32
N VAL A 597 63.87 28.61 -11.42
CA VAL A 597 63.83 30.07 -11.69
C VAL A 597 64.48 30.86 -10.55
N ILE A 598 64.20 30.52 -9.29
CA ILE A 598 64.80 31.18 -8.12
C ILE A 598 66.32 30.96 -8.09
N LEU A 599 66.80 29.73 -8.29
CA LEU A 599 68.22 29.41 -8.32
C LEU A 599 68.95 30.10 -9.48
N PHE A 600 68.32 30.22 -10.64
CA PHE A 600 68.86 30.96 -11.80
C PHE A 600 69.00 32.46 -11.50
N LEU A 601 67.98 33.08 -10.90
CA LEU A 601 68.03 34.49 -10.49
C LEU A 601 69.08 34.74 -9.40
N LEU A 602 69.21 33.85 -8.41
CA LEU A 602 70.25 33.93 -7.39
C LEU A 602 71.66 33.79 -8.01
N SER A 603 71.85 32.89 -8.98
CA SER A 603 73.09 32.72 -9.72
C SER A 603 73.47 33.97 -10.53
N LEU A 604 72.49 34.61 -11.19
CA LEU A 604 72.68 35.89 -11.88
C LEU A 604 73.09 36.99 -10.89
N CYS A 605 72.33 37.17 -9.80
CA CYS A 605 72.63 38.18 -8.77
C CYS A 605 74.01 37.98 -8.14
N TYR A 606 74.40 36.74 -7.84
CA TYR A 606 75.75 36.41 -7.35
C TYR A 606 76.82 36.73 -8.39
N SER A 607 76.62 36.35 -9.65
CA SER A 607 77.58 36.60 -10.74
C SER A 607 77.79 38.09 -11.01
N THR A 608 76.71 38.88 -11.01
CA THR A 608 76.78 40.36 -11.15
C THR A 608 77.37 41.01 -9.91
N GLY A 609 77.05 40.53 -8.70
CA GLY A 609 77.65 41.04 -7.46
C GLY A 609 79.15 40.80 -7.40
N VAL A 610 79.61 39.59 -7.75
CA VAL A 610 81.03 39.22 -7.78
C VAL A 610 81.81 39.93 -8.89
N THR A 611 81.16 40.33 -10.00
CA THR A 611 81.83 41.19 -11.01
C THR A 611 81.88 42.65 -10.59
N LEU A 612 80.83 43.20 -9.99
CA LEU A 612 80.86 44.55 -9.40
C LEU A 612 81.93 44.68 -8.31
N PHE A 613 82.04 43.70 -7.41
CA PHE A 613 83.07 43.63 -6.35
C PHE A 613 84.50 43.30 -6.87
N LYS A 614 84.68 43.28 -8.20
CA LYS A 614 85.98 43.10 -8.88
C LYS A 614 86.37 44.27 -9.78
N VAL A 615 85.50 45.28 -9.87
CA VAL A 615 85.63 46.49 -10.70
C VAL A 615 85.60 47.76 -9.83
N LEU A 616 85.08 47.65 -8.60
CA LEU A 616 85.41 48.48 -7.44
C LEU A 616 86.69 47.96 -6.75
#